data_AF-A0AA36IU42-F1
#
_entry.id   AF-A0AA36IU42-F1
#
_cell.length_a   1.000
_cell.length_b   1.000
_cell.length_c   1.000
_cell.angle_alpha   90.00
_cell.angle_beta   90.00
_cell.angle_gamma   90.00
#
_symmetry.space_group_name_H-M   'P 1'
#
loop_
_entity.id
_entity.type
_entity.pdbx_description
1 polymer ?
#
loop_
_entity_poly.entity_id
_entity_poly.type
_entity_poly.pdbx_seq_one_letter_code
_entity_poly.pdbx_strand_id
1 'polypeptide(L)'
;MLYDTAQHIMKHFEETSRLGQQGLIPHQVFEKKMTWLVYMMGALVGGHASAKANRTDTDCAPTHVVNGELAGRIFRLVNLTVQTKQVCEGLEIAYLYFLEQFRKLYIGEHAKQVVQQQVNERLATVLGLEDENAVLGLLINKIGNNLQQRYQLETVVKKTLALFHELAAGINIVHTSDRSPHLIVCGRLLLKNEMVKYILSNHASPEFGFLTYSLQYGKYRTMYYHTLGKLLFMDIRDNKEAFEKFMEPQGQILTQLWQQSCQNPQLLRQEQVKPALIGLCRDLRGIGLACTSCEPYSMLFDWLVDNPKNPSANRVNLFARALDAWWDDPEVTTPLLKFMAEFVHNKAQRITFDQSSPNGILLFREASSILVTYGTRILQRTQFRDVYVEKYKGIGVCLDMFSHALHGNYTNFGVFELYSDNSLSNSMALALRMCLAIPLQELNAYLKALKPYYYFVELPGRRSSQDKGSDEARNRSVARL
;
A
#
# COMPACT_ATOMS: atom_id res chain seq x y z
N MET A 1 -27.69 -26.08 -18.21
CA MET A 1 -27.88 -25.48 -16.88
C MET A 1 -27.18 -24.14 -16.73
N LEU A 2 -25.84 -24.06 -16.73
CA LEU A 2 -25.12 -22.77 -16.56
C LEU A 2 -25.42 -21.74 -17.68
N TYR A 3 -25.45 -22.18 -18.93
CA TYR A 3 -25.85 -21.35 -20.07
C TYR A 3 -27.30 -20.82 -19.93
N ASP A 4 -28.24 -21.70 -19.56
CA ASP A 4 -29.65 -21.34 -19.40
C ASP A 4 -29.86 -20.33 -18.25
N THR A 5 -29.11 -20.50 -17.16
CA THR A 5 -29.09 -19.57 -16.02
C THR A 5 -28.55 -18.20 -16.46
N ALA A 6 -27.46 -18.17 -17.22
CA ALA A 6 -26.90 -16.91 -17.75
C ALA A 6 -27.90 -16.20 -18.67
N GLN A 7 -28.59 -16.92 -19.56
CA GLN A 7 -29.63 -16.36 -20.43
C GLN A 7 -30.80 -15.76 -19.63
N HIS A 8 -31.28 -16.44 -18.59
CA HIS A 8 -32.33 -15.92 -17.71
C HIS A 8 -31.90 -14.63 -17.00
N ILE A 9 -30.68 -14.59 -16.47
CA ILE A 9 -30.14 -13.41 -15.80
C ILE A 9 -29.95 -12.25 -16.79
N MET A 10 -29.49 -12.51 -18.01
CA MET A 10 -29.39 -11.49 -19.07
C MET A 10 -30.75 -10.91 -19.45
N LYS A 11 -31.77 -11.75 -19.59
CA LYS A 11 -33.15 -11.29 -19.86
C LYS A 11 -33.68 -10.38 -18.74
N HIS A 12 -33.50 -10.78 -17.48
CA HIS A 12 -33.90 -9.95 -16.34
C HIS A 12 -33.11 -8.64 -16.23
N PHE A 13 -31.84 -8.65 -16.64
CA PHE A 13 -31.02 -7.43 -16.69
C PHE A 13 -31.53 -6.45 -17.74
N GLU A 14 -31.88 -6.92 -18.93
CA GLU A 14 -32.43 -6.09 -20.00
C GLU A 14 -33.81 -5.54 -19.63
N GLU A 15 -34.67 -6.38 -19.06
CA GLU A 15 -35.97 -5.96 -18.56
C GLU A 15 -35.84 -4.89 -17.47
N THR A 16 -34.98 -5.11 -16.47
CA THR A 16 -34.75 -4.16 -15.38
C THR A 16 -34.14 -2.85 -15.90
N SER A 17 -33.20 -2.93 -16.85
CA SER A 17 -32.60 -1.77 -17.52
C SER A 17 -33.65 -0.95 -18.25
N ARG A 18 -34.51 -1.59 -19.05
CA ARG A 18 -35.60 -0.93 -19.80
C ARG A 18 -36.61 -0.26 -18.85
N LEU A 19 -37.06 -0.99 -17.83
CA LEU A 19 -38.02 -0.46 -16.84
C LEU A 19 -37.43 0.73 -16.07
N GLY A 20 -36.15 0.68 -15.73
CA GLY A 20 -35.44 1.78 -15.07
C GLY A 20 -35.29 3.01 -15.96
N GLN A 21 -34.88 2.83 -17.22
CA GLN A 21 -34.73 3.93 -18.19
C GLN A 21 -36.05 4.62 -18.52
N GLN A 22 -37.16 3.86 -18.55
CA GLN A 22 -38.50 4.38 -18.80
C GLN A 22 -39.15 4.99 -17.54
N GLY A 23 -38.49 4.95 -16.37
CA GLY A 23 -39.04 5.45 -15.11
C GLY A 23 -40.23 4.65 -14.59
N LEU A 24 -40.45 3.42 -15.09
CA LEU A 24 -41.58 2.56 -14.72
C LEU A 24 -41.41 1.88 -13.36
N ILE A 25 -40.20 1.91 -12.80
CA ILE A 25 -39.90 1.44 -11.46
C ILE A 25 -39.21 2.53 -10.64
N PRO A 26 -39.45 2.61 -9.32
CA PRO A 26 -38.77 3.56 -8.46
C PRO A 26 -37.25 3.41 -8.54
N HIS A 27 -36.53 4.53 -8.53
CA HIS A 27 -35.07 4.55 -8.70
C HIS A 27 -34.35 3.63 -7.70
N GLN A 28 -34.74 3.64 -6.42
CA GLN A 28 -34.15 2.76 -5.41
C GLN A 28 -34.37 1.27 -5.67
N VAL A 29 -35.52 0.90 -6.26
CA VAL A 29 -35.82 -0.49 -6.61
C VAL A 29 -34.99 -0.91 -7.81
N PHE A 30 -34.84 -0.03 -8.81
CA PHE A 30 -33.94 -0.23 -9.93
C PHE A 30 -32.50 -0.47 -9.44
N GLU A 31 -31.96 0.42 -8.60
CA GLU A 31 -30.60 0.31 -8.09
C GLU A 31 -30.35 -1.01 -7.35
N LYS A 32 -31.27 -1.42 -6.47
CA LYS A 32 -31.17 -2.69 -5.73
C LYS A 32 -31.23 -3.90 -6.66
N LYS A 33 -32.17 -3.92 -7.62
CA LYS A 33 -32.28 -5.01 -8.59
C LYS A 33 -31.02 -5.12 -9.45
N MET A 34 -30.54 -3.99 -9.98
CA MET A 34 -29.32 -3.95 -10.78
C MET A 34 -28.09 -4.38 -9.98
N THR A 35 -27.99 -3.98 -8.71
CA THR A 35 -26.91 -4.40 -7.82
C THR A 35 -26.82 -5.93 -7.72
N TRP A 36 -27.95 -6.60 -7.44
CA TRP A 36 -27.99 -8.07 -7.36
C TRP A 36 -27.70 -8.74 -8.70
N LEU A 37 -28.23 -8.21 -9.80
CA LEU A 37 -27.96 -8.73 -11.13
C LEU A 37 -26.46 -8.64 -11.46
N VAL A 38 -25.80 -7.52 -11.18
CA VAL A 38 -24.35 -7.37 -11.38
C VAL A 38 -23.56 -8.36 -10.52
N TYR A 39 -23.95 -8.60 -9.27
CA TYR A 39 -23.32 -9.64 -8.44
C TYR A 39 -23.48 -11.04 -9.04
N MET A 40 -24.69 -11.40 -9.46
CA MET A 40 -24.97 -12.71 -10.06
C MET A 40 -24.18 -12.91 -11.36
N MET A 41 -24.16 -11.91 -12.23
CA MET A 41 -23.39 -11.93 -13.47
C MET A 41 -21.88 -12.01 -13.19
N GLY A 42 -21.36 -11.26 -12.21
CA GLY A 42 -19.96 -11.35 -11.80
C GLY A 42 -19.59 -12.71 -11.20
N ALA A 43 -20.49 -13.31 -10.42
CA ALA A 43 -20.30 -14.64 -9.88
C ALA A 43 -20.30 -15.73 -10.98
N LEU A 44 -21.13 -15.58 -12.02
CA LEU A 44 -21.09 -16.46 -13.19
C LEU A 44 -19.75 -16.36 -13.91
N VAL A 45 -19.28 -15.14 -14.19
CA VAL A 45 -17.97 -14.90 -14.83
C VAL A 45 -16.84 -15.50 -14.00
N GLY A 46 -16.83 -15.27 -12.68
CA GLY A 46 -15.80 -15.80 -11.78
C GLY A 46 -15.86 -17.31 -11.54
N GLY A 47 -17.05 -17.89 -11.44
CA GLY A 47 -17.26 -19.33 -11.17
C GLY A 47 -16.68 -20.23 -12.27
N HIS A 48 -16.64 -19.75 -13.51
CA HIS A 48 -16.02 -20.46 -14.63
C HIS A 48 -14.50 -20.57 -14.54
N ALA A 49 -13.82 -19.68 -13.80
CA ALA A 49 -12.38 -19.76 -13.57
C ALA A 49 -11.99 -20.96 -12.68
N SER A 50 -12.83 -21.29 -11.69
CA SER A 50 -12.55 -22.38 -10.74
C SER A 50 -12.95 -23.77 -11.24
N ALA A 51 -13.93 -23.86 -12.14
CA ALA A 51 -14.43 -25.15 -12.66
C ALA A 51 -13.55 -25.76 -13.76
N LYS A 52 -12.76 -24.95 -14.48
CA LYS A 52 -11.92 -25.38 -15.59
C LYS A 52 -10.53 -25.87 -15.19
N ALA A 53 -10.05 -25.60 -13.97
CA ALA A 53 -8.79 -26.17 -13.47
C ALA A 53 -8.81 -27.71 -13.42
N ASN A 54 -10.00 -28.34 -13.49
CA ASN A 54 -10.19 -29.78 -13.35
C ASN A 54 -10.74 -30.50 -14.61
N ARG A 55 -10.93 -29.84 -15.77
CA ARG A 55 -11.55 -30.51 -16.95
C ARG A 55 -10.81 -30.19 -18.26
N THR A 56 -10.27 -31.23 -18.88
CA THR A 56 -9.54 -31.23 -20.16
C THR A 56 -10.46 -31.33 -21.39
N ASP A 57 -11.64 -30.70 -21.36
CA ASP A 57 -12.59 -30.81 -22.48
C ASP A 57 -12.53 -29.60 -23.42
N THR A 58 -12.34 -29.90 -24.70
CA THR A 58 -12.07 -29.01 -25.85
C THR A 58 -13.27 -28.20 -26.37
N ASP A 59 -14.43 -28.20 -25.71
CA ASP A 59 -15.63 -27.48 -26.18
C ASP A 59 -15.76 -26.05 -25.61
N CYS A 60 -14.73 -25.23 -25.84
CA CYS A 60 -14.55 -23.94 -25.18
C CYS A 60 -15.45 -22.79 -25.71
N ALA A 61 -15.99 -22.88 -26.92
CA ALA A 61 -16.62 -21.75 -27.61
C ALA A 61 -17.87 -21.12 -26.94
N PRO A 62 -18.83 -21.87 -26.33
CA PRO A 62 -20.08 -21.27 -25.85
C PRO A 62 -19.91 -20.43 -24.57
N THR A 63 -18.97 -20.81 -23.70
CA THR A 63 -18.84 -20.19 -22.37
C THR A 63 -18.19 -18.80 -22.45
N HIS A 64 -17.20 -18.63 -23.32
CA HIS A 64 -16.51 -17.34 -23.47
C HIS A 64 -17.40 -16.28 -24.15
N VAL A 65 -18.26 -16.68 -25.09
CA VAL A 65 -19.23 -15.78 -25.72
C VAL A 65 -20.22 -15.26 -24.68
N VAL A 66 -20.79 -16.15 -23.86
CA VAL A 66 -21.71 -15.76 -22.78
C VAL A 66 -21.03 -14.83 -21.78
N ASN A 67 -19.80 -15.13 -21.35
CA ASN A 67 -19.09 -14.25 -20.43
C ASN A 67 -18.79 -12.87 -21.05
N GLY A 68 -18.46 -12.81 -22.35
CA GLY A 68 -18.29 -11.54 -23.06
C GLY A 68 -19.59 -10.73 -23.16
N GLU A 69 -20.70 -11.40 -23.42
CA GLU A 69 -22.04 -10.79 -23.45
C GLU A 69 -22.49 -10.25 -22.08
N LEU A 70 -22.20 -10.99 -21.00
CA LEU A 70 -22.43 -10.56 -19.62
C LEU A 70 -21.56 -9.34 -19.29
N ALA A 71 -20.26 -9.42 -19.58
CA ALA A 71 -19.32 -8.33 -19.34
C ALA A 71 -19.71 -7.07 -20.12
N GLY A 72 -20.08 -7.19 -21.40
CA GLY A 72 -20.48 -6.07 -22.25
C GLY A 72 -21.73 -5.35 -21.74
N ARG A 73 -22.68 -6.08 -21.13
CA ARG A 73 -23.85 -5.47 -20.46
C ARG A 73 -23.44 -4.67 -19.22
N ILE A 74 -22.56 -5.22 -18.38
CA ILE A 74 -22.10 -4.53 -17.17
C ILE A 74 -21.26 -3.30 -17.53
N PHE A 75 -20.34 -3.40 -18.50
CA PHE A 75 -19.52 -2.26 -18.92
C PHE A 75 -20.34 -1.13 -19.54
N ARG A 76 -21.38 -1.44 -20.32
CA ARG A 76 -22.34 -0.43 -20.80
C ARG A 76 -23.04 0.27 -19.62
N LEU A 77 -23.46 -0.48 -18.62
CA LEU A 77 -24.08 0.10 -17.42
C LEU A 77 -23.09 0.94 -16.60
N VAL A 78 -21.83 0.50 -16.47
CA VAL A 78 -20.76 1.30 -15.86
C VAL A 78 -20.61 2.62 -16.61
N ASN A 79 -20.52 2.62 -17.94
CA ASN A 79 -20.39 3.84 -18.73
C ASN A 79 -21.57 4.81 -18.55
N LEU A 80 -22.80 4.28 -18.47
CA LEU A 80 -23.99 5.09 -18.19
C LEU A 80 -23.96 5.71 -16.79
N THR A 81 -23.52 4.94 -15.79
CA THR A 81 -23.50 5.37 -14.38
C THR A 81 -22.28 6.20 -13.99
N VAL A 82 -21.19 6.14 -14.77
CA VAL A 82 -20.00 6.99 -14.58
C VAL A 82 -20.33 8.48 -14.76
N GLN A 83 -21.29 8.79 -15.63
CA GLN A 83 -21.72 10.18 -15.90
C GLN A 83 -22.67 10.75 -14.84
N THR A 84 -23.30 9.91 -14.01
CA THR A 84 -24.26 10.36 -13.01
C THR A 84 -23.56 10.72 -11.70
N LYS A 85 -23.91 11.86 -11.07
CA LYS A 85 -23.29 12.24 -9.77
C LYS A 85 -23.81 11.43 -8.59
N GLN A 86 -25.03 10.92 -8.67
CA GLN A 86 -25.64 10.05 -7.66
C GLN A 86 -25.68 8.62 -8.21
N VAL A 87 -24.95 7.72 -7.56
CA VAL A 87 -25.03 6.28 -7.78
C VAL A 87 -25.06 5.61 -6.42
N CYS A 88 -25.94 4.63 -6.24
CA CYS A 88 -25.96 3.79 -5.05
C CYS A 88 -24.59 3.15 -4.77
N GLU A 89 -24.12 3.27 -3.54
CA GLU A 89 -22.91 2.61 -3.04
C GLU A 89 -22.92 1.10 -3.30
N GLY A 90 -24.09 0.46 -3.14
CA GLY A 90 -24.25 -0.98 -3.40
C GLY A 90 -23.91 -1.38 -4.83
N LEU A 91 -24.32 -0.57 -5.80
CA LEU A 91 -24.06 -0.83 -7.22
C LEU A 91 -22.58 -0.62 -7.55
N GLU A 92 -21.94 0.41 -6.98
CA GLU A 92 -20.49 0.64 -7.13
C GLU A 92 -19.66 -0.52 -6.56
N ILE A 93 -20.05 -1.06 -5.40
CA ILE A 93 -19.40 -2.24 -4.82
C ILE A 93 -19.61 -3.47 -5.71
N ALA A 94 -20.80 -3.65 -6.28
CA ALA A 94 -21.09 -4.76 -7.20
C ALA A 94 -20.23 -4.68 -8.47
N TYR A 95 -20.01 -3.47 -9.02
CA TYR A 95 -19.07 -3.28 -10.13
C TYR A 95 -17.66 -3.71 -9.73
N LEU A 96 -17.16 -3.29 -8.57
CA LEU A 96 -15.81 -3.67 -8.12
C LEU A 96 -15.69 -5.18 -7.94
N TYR A 97 -16.72 -5.84 -7.41
CA TYR A 97 -16.76 -7.31 -7.34
C TYR A 97 -16.70 -7.94 -8.73
N PHE A 98 -17.53 -7.49 -9.67
CA PHE A 98 -17.48 -7.96 -11.05
C PHE A 98 -16.09 -7.76 -11.67
N LEU A 99 -15.48 -6.58 -11.53
CA LEU A 99 -14.15 -6.29 -12.06
C LEU A 99 -13.08 -7.19 -11.46
N GLU A 100 -13.18 -7.54 -10.18
CA GLU A 100 -12.28 -8.49 -9.52
C GLU A 100 -12.40 -9.89 -10.14
N GLN A 101 -13.62 -10.38 -10.37
CA GLN A 101 -13.86 -11.69 -11.01
C GLN A 101 -13.41 -11.68 -12.47
N PHE A 102 -13.73 -10.60 -13.19
CA PHE A 102 -13.35 -10.40 -14.59
C PHE A 102 -11.83 -10.37 -14.75
N ARG A 103 -11.10 -9.65 -13.86
CA ARG A 103 -9.64 -9.63 -13.83
C ARG A 103 -9.06 -11.03 -13.72
N LYS A 104 -9.55 -11.86 -12.80
CA LYS A 104 -9.04 -13.23 -12.56
C LYS A 104 -9.13 -14.11 -13.80
N LEU A 105 -10.16 -13.93 -14.62
CA LEU A 105 -10.40 -14.74 -15.80
C LEU A 105 -9.69 -14.21 -17.06
N TYR A 106 -9.63 -12.89 -17.24
CA TYR A 106 -9.22 -12.27 -18.50
C TYR A 106 -7.90 -11.50 -18.47
N ILE A 107 -7.36 -11.22 -17.28
CA ILE A 107 -6.16 -10.38 -17.13
C ILE A 107 -5.07 -11.19 -16.43
N GLY A 108 -4.15 -11.72 -17.25
CA GLY A 108 -2.93 -12.38 -16.79
C GLY A 108 -2.42 -13.52 -17.67
N GLU A 109 -1.27 -14.11 -17.36
CA GLU A 109 -0.66 -15.24 -18.10
C GLU A 109 -1.52 -16.51 -18.04
N HIS A 110 -2.27 -16.71 -16.95
CA HIS A 110 -3.32 -17.74 -16.85
C HIS A 110 -4.49 -17.51 -17.81
N ALA A 111 -4.85 -16.25 -18.09
CA ALA A 111 -5.79 -15.96 -19.17
C ALA A 111 -5.18 -16.40 -20.50
N LYS A 112 -3.89 -16.15 -20.79
CA LYS A 112 -3.26 -16.56 -22.05
C LYS A 112 -3.15 -18.08 -22.27
N GLN A 113 -3.07 -18.89 -21.20
CA GLN A 113 -3.03 -20.35 -21.31
C GLN A 113 -4.43 -21.00 -21.30
N VAL A 114 -5.39 -20.44 -20.56
CA VAL A 114 -6.78 -20.94 -20.48
C VAL A 114 -7.65 -20.40 -21.64
N VAL A 115 -7.27 -19.25 -22.20
CA VAL A 115 -7.94 -18.54 -23.28
C VAL A 115 -7.02 -18.61 -24.50
N GLN A 116 -7.30 -19.55 -25.43
CA GLN A 116 -6.64 -19.56 -26.75
C GLN A 116 -6.71 -18.15 -27.36
N GLN A 117 -5.64 -17.69 -28.04
CA GLN A 117 -5.54 -16.35 -28.65
C GLN A 117 -6.82 -15.90 -29.39
N GLN A 118 -7.52 -16.82 -30.07
CA GLN A 118 -8.80 -16.59 -30.76
C GLN A 118 -9.94 -16.07 -29.85
N VAL A 119 -9.90 -16.35 -28.55
CA VAL A 119 -10.95 -15.97 -27.60
C VAL A 119 -10.72 -14.57 -27.03
N ASN A 120 -9.47 -14.10 -26.90
CA ASN A 120 -9.18 -12.71 -26.54
C ASN A 120 -9.59 -11.77 -27.68
N GLU A 121 -9.29 -12.14 -28.93
CA GLU A 121 -9.79 -11.43 -30.12
C GLU A 121 -11.33 -11.38 -30.15
N ARG A 122 -12.01 -12.49 -29.83
CA ARG A 122 -13.48 -12.53 -29.77
C ARG A 122 -14.07 -11.73 -28.62
N LEU A 123 -13.46 -11.72 -27.43
CA LEU A 123 -13.93 -10.90 -26.31
C LEU A 123 -13.77 -9.41 -26.61
N ALA A 124 -12.61 -9.02 -27.15
CA ALA A 124 -12.37 -7.67 -27.62
C ALA A 124 -13.44 -7.29 -28.67
N THR A 125 -13.70 -8.18 -29.64
CA THR A 125 -14.76 -8.00 -30.64
C THR A 125 -16.16 -7.85 -30.01
N VAL A 126 -16.55 -8.69 -29.05
CA VAL A 126 -17.87 -8.64 -28.37
C VAL A 126 -18.02 -7.37 -27.53
N LEU A 127 -16.93 -6.88 -26.95
CA LEU A 127 -16.89 -5.64 -26.19
C LEU A 127 -16.67 -4.39 -27.08
N GLY A 128 -16.40 -4.57 -28.38
CA GLY A 128 -16.08 -3.48 -29.31
C GLY A 128 -14.71 -2.81 -29.05
N LEU A 129 -13.75 -3.59 -28.55
CA LEU A 129 -12.41 -3.15 -28.17
C LEU A 129 -11.37 -3.64 -29.19
N GLU A 130 -10.32 -2.85 -29.40
CA GLU A 130 -9.30 -3.09 -30.41
C GLU A 130 -8.24 -4.12 -29.96
N ASP A 131 -7.90 -4.19 -28.66
CA ASP A 131 -6.86 -5.09 -28.13
C ASP A 131 -7.01 -5.44 -26.62
N GLU A 132 -6.09 -6.28 -26.09
CA GLU A 132 -6.01 -6.63 -24.66
C GLU A 132 -5.78 -5.40 -23.75
N ASN A 133 -5.14 -4.33 -24.26
CA ASN A 133 -4.88 -3.12 -23.49
C ASN A 133 -6.18 -2.33 -23.25
N ALA A 134 -7.11 -2.37 -24.20
CA ALA A 134 -8.41 -1.73 -24.08
C ALA A 134 -9.29 -2.38 -22.98
N VAL A 135 -9.20 -3.69 -22.79
CA VAL A 135 -9.89 -4.42 -21.70
C VAL A 135 -9.36 -3.99 -20.32
N LEU A 136 -8.03 -3.91 -20.18
CA LEU A 136 -7.39 -3.38 -18.97
C LEU A 136 -7.80 -1.91 -18.74
N GLY A 137 -7.93 -1.14 -19.82
CA GLY A 137 -8.38 0.25 -19.79
C GLY A 137 -9.75 0.44 -19.14
N LEU A 138 -10.70 -0.48 -19.33
CA LEU A 138 -12.01 -0.41 -18.67
C LEU A 138 -11.90 -0.48 -17.14
N LEU A 139 -11.02 -1.34 -16.62
CA LEU A 139 -10.79 -1.45 -15.17
C LEU A 139 -10.14 -0.19 -14.63
N ILE A 140 -9.09 0.29 -15.30
CA ILE A 140 -8.34 1.46 -14.83
C ILE A 140 -9.19 2.73 -14.91
N ASN A 141 -9.98 2.90 -15.97
CA ASN A 141 -10.91 4.03 -16.08
C ASN A 141 -11.93 4.03 -14.94
N LYS A 142 -12.44 2.85 -14.55
CA LYS A 142 -13.35 2.75 -13.40
C LYS A 142 -12.64 3.04 -12.08
N ILE A 143 -11.40 2.60 -11.92
CA ILE A 143 -10.56 2.94 -10.75
C ILE A 143 -10.36 4.45 -10.66
N GLY A 144 -9.93 5.10 -11.74
CA GLY A 144 -9.73 6.55 -11.81
C GLY A 144 -11.01 7.30 -11.46
N ASN A 145 -12.13 6.94 -12.10
CA ASN A 145 -13.43 7.56 -11.83
C ASN A 145 -13.87 7.40 -10.37
N ASN A 146 -13.67 6.23 -9.76
CA ASN A 146 -14.04 6.03 -8.35
C ASN A 146 -13.20 6.90 -7.41
N LEU A 147 -11.89 7.02 -7.67
CA LEU A 147 -11.00 7.84 -6.86
C LEU A 147 -11.27 9.35 -7.05
N GLN A 148 -11.75 9.76 -8.23
CA GLN A 148 -12.04 11.17 -8.55
C GLN A 148 -13.46 11.62 -8.19
N GLN A 149 -14.46 10.77 -8.42
CA GLN A 149 -15.88 11.16 -8.37
C GLN A 149 -16.68 10.42 -7.29
N ARG A 150 -16.19 9.28 -6.78
CA ARG A 150 -16.88 8.46 -5.76
C ARG A 150 -16.16 8.42 -4.42
N TYR A 151 -15.23 9.35 -4.19
CA TYR A 151 -14.38 9.34 -3.00
C TYR A 151 -15.16 9.50 -1.68
N GLN A 152 -16.38 10.04 -1.72
CA GLN A 152 -17.22 10.20 -0.52
C GLN A 152 -17.71 8.86 0.05
N LEU A 153 -17.65 7.78 -0.76
CA LEU A 153 -18.08 6.43 -0.37
C LEU A 153 -16.86 5.62 0.13
N GLU A 154 -16.66 5.55 1.44
CA GLU A 154 -15.44 4.96 2.04
C GLU A 154 -15.20 3.51 1.58
N THR A 155 -16.27 2.69 1.56
CA THR A 155 -16.19 1.28 1.16
C THR A 155 -15.74 1.13 -0.30
N VAL A 156 -16.20 2.03 -1.16
CA VAL A 156 -15.85 2.06 -2.59
C VAL A 156 -14.38 2.43 -2.73
N VAL A 157 -13.90 3.50 -2.07
CA VAL A 157 -12.47 3.88 -2.07
C VAL A 157 -11.59 2.73 -1.60
N LYS A 158 -11.95 2.09 -0.48
CA LYS A 158 -11.21 0.95 0.07
C LYS A 158 -11.07 -0.19 -0.95
N LYS A 159 -12.17 -0.62 -1.56
CA LYS A 159 -12.19 -1.72 -2.52
C LYS A 159 -11.52 -1.34 -3.85
N THR A 160 -11.70 -0.11 -4.32
CA THR A 160 -11.03 0.42 -5.51
C THR A 160 -9.52 0.42 -5.36
N LEU A 161 -9.00 0.91 -4.23
CA LEU A 161 -7.56 0.91 -3.98
C LEU A 161 -7.01 -0.52 -3.80
N ALA A 162 -7.78 -1.43 -3.22
CA ALA A 162 -7.38 -2.84 -3.11
C ALA A 162 -7.26 -3.48 -4.50
N LEU A 163 -8.27 -3.29 -5.36
CA LEU A 163 -8.24 -3.78 -6.74
C LEU A 163 -7.06 -3.17 -7.53
N PHE A 164 -6.82 -1.86 -7.38
CA PHE A 164 -5.69 -1.21 -8.04
C PHE A 164 -4.35 -1.74 -7.54
N HIS A 165 -4.22 -1.95 -6.22
CA HIS A 165 -3.03 -2.55 -5.63
C HIS A 165 -2.79 -3.95 -6.17
N GLU A 166 -3.81 -4.80 -6.25
CA GLU A 166 -3.68 -6.16 -6.78
C GLU A 166 -3.26 -6.17 -8.26
N LEU A 167 -3.80 -5.25 -9.06
CA LEU A 167 -3.41 -5.07 -10.47
C LEU A 167 -1.93 -4.69 -10.59
N ALA A 168 -1.44 -3.79 -9.74
CA ALA A 168 -0.04 -3.35 -9.76
C ALA A 168 0.92 -4.36 -9.11
N ALA A 169 0.47 -5.07 -8.07
CA ALA A 169 1.31 -5.97 -7.27
C ALA A 169 1.67 -7.27 -8.02
N GLY A 170 0.85 -7.70 -8.99
CA GLY A 170 1.27 -8.56 -10.11
C GLY A 170 2.06 -9.83 -9.76
N ILE A 171 1.84 -10.47 -8.61
CA ILE A 171 2.36 -11.81 -8.34
C ILE A 171 1.19 -12.66 -7.86
N ASN A 172 0.44 -13.21 -8.80
CA ASN A 172 -0.40 -14.37 -8.52
C ASN A 172 0.41 -15.60 -8.91
N ILE A 173 0.91 -16.34 -7.91
CA ILE A 173 1.37 -17.72 -8.14
C ILE A 173 0.10 -18.53 -8.34
N VAL A 174 -0.16 -18.93 -9.58
CA VAL A 174 -1.24 -19.87 -9.86
C VAL A 174 -0.58 -21.12 -10.39
N HIS A 175 -0.83 -22.23 -9.69
CA HIS A 175 -0.40 -23.54 -10.13
C HIS A 175 -1.19 -23.91 -11.39
N THR A 176 -0.49 -24.03 -12.50
CA THR A 176 -0.98 -24.60 -13.75
C THR A 176 -1.21 -26.11 -13.60
N SER A 177 -1.85 -26.73 -14.58
CA SER A 177 -2.09 -28.19 -14.63
C SER A 177 -0.80 -29.03 -14.60
N ASP A 178 0.35 -28.42 -14.91
CA ASP A 178 1.70 -29.01 -14.80
C ASP A 178 2.37 -28.74 -13.42
N ARG A 179 1.67 -28.07 -12.49
CA ARG A 179 2.14 -27.64 -11.15
C ARG A 179 3.32 -26.66 -11.15
N SER A 180 3.69 -26.06 -12.28
CA SER A 180 4.76 -25.06 -12.33
C SER A 180 4.24 -23.66 -11.89
N PRO A 181 5.02 -22.88 -11.12
CA PRO A 181 4.62 -21.53 -10.74
C PRO A 181 4.93 -20.54 -11.87
N HIS A 182 3.90 -19.98 -12.51
CA HIS A 182 4.04 -18.89 -13.49
C HIS A 182 3.75 -17.52 -12.85
N LEU A 183 4.50 -16.49 -13.24
CA LEU A 183 4.54 -15.18 -12.59
C LEU A 183 3.99 -14.09 -13.53
N ILE A 184 2.78 -13.63 -13.25
CA ILE A 184 2.05 -12.70 -14.12
C ILE A 184 2.37 -11.24 -13.75
N VAL A 185 3.31 -10.60 -14.43
CA VAL A 185 3.58 -9.17 -14.19
C VAL A 185 2.58 -8.27 -14.94
N CYS A 186 1.40 -8.05 -14.35
CA CYS A 186 0.41 -7.07 -14.85
C CYS A 186 0.91 -5.61 -14.79
N GLY A 187 1.88 -5.31 -13.92
CA GLY A 187 2.38 -3.95 -13.67
C GLY A 187 2.96 -3.23 -14.90
N ARG A 188 3.71 -3.92 -15.76
CA ARG A 188 4.28 -3.31 -16.98
C ARG A 188 3.23 -2.99 -18.04
N LEU A 189 2.13 -3.75 -18.09
CA LEU A 189 1.03 -3.46 -19.00
C LEU A 189 0.24 -2.24 -18.54
N LEU A 190 0.07 -2.08 -17.22
CA LEU A 190 -0.58 -0.90 -16.65
C LEU A 190 0.12 0.39 -17.05
N LEU A 191 1.45 0.41 -17.10
CA LEU A 191 2.23 1.60 -17.47
C LEU A 191 1.97 2.08 -18.91
N LYS A 192 1.44 1.22 -19.79
CA LYS A 192 1.05 1.64 -21.15
C LYS A 192 -0.29 2.39 -21.17
N ASN A 193 -1.12 2.23 -20.15
CA ASN A 193 -2.46 2.80 -20.12
C ASN A 193 -2.43 4.30 -19.76
N GLU A 194 -3.14 5.11 -20.54
CA GLU A 194 -3.17 6.57 -20.39
C GLU A 194 -3.76 7.02 -19.04
N MET A 195 -4.75 6.33 -18.50
CA MET A 195 -5.29 6.66 -17.18
C MET A 195 -4.28 6.36 -16.07
N VAL A 196 -3.47 5.29 -16.17
CA VAL A 196 -2.38 5.04 -15.21
C VAL A 196 -1.33 6.15 -15.27
N LYS A 197 -0.90 6.54 -16.48
CA LYS A 197 0.05 7.64 -16.68
C LYS A 197 -0.51 8.97 -16.14
N TYR A 198 -1.80 9.21 -16.37
CA TYR A 198 -2.51 10.38 -15.84
C TYR A 198 -2.52 10.38 -14.31
N ILE A 199 -2.88 9.26 -13.68
CA ILE A 199 -2.85 9.12 -12.22
C ILE A 199 -1.42 9.32 -11.69
N LEU A 200 -0.41 8.71 -12.29
CA LEU A 200 0.99 8.86 -11.88
C LEU A 200 1.51 10.29 -12.02
N SER A 201 1.03 11.06 -13.01
CA SER A 201 1.47 12.44 -13.24
C SER A 201 0.71 13.45 -12.38
N ASN A 202 -0.51 13.12 -11.94
CA ASN A 202 -1.41 14.01 -11.21
C ASN A 202 -1.78 13.47 -9.83
N HIS A 203 -0.98 12.57 -9.26
CA HIS A 203 -1.36 11.78 -8.08
C HIS A 203 -1.66 12.59 -6.82
N ALA A 204 -1.17 13.83 -6.74
CA ALA A 204 -1.43 14.75 -5.64
C ALA A 204 -2.53 15.79 -5.95
N SER A 205 -3.13 15.72 -7.14
CA SER A 205 -4.15 16.67 -7.59
C SER A 205 -5.40 16.62 -6.68
N PRO A 206 -6.03 17.78 -6.40
CA PRO A 206 -7.31 17.86 -5.71
C PRO A 206 -8.44 17.04 -6.37
N GLU A 207 -8.28 16.68 -7.65
CA GLU A 207 -9.21 15.79 -8.34
C GLU A 207 -9.34 14.42 -7.65
N PHE A 208 -8.27 13.91 -7.04
CA PHE A 208 -8.33 12.70 -6.21
C PHE A 208 -8.86 13.05 -4.81
N GLY A 209 -10.13 13.42 -4.73
CA GLY A 209 -10.73 14.03 -3.54
C GLY A 209 -10.61 13.21 -2.24
N PHE A 210 -10.42 11.89 -2.33
CA PHE A 210 -10.19 11.04 -1.15
C PHE A 210 -8.94 11.42 -0.35
N LEU A 211 -7.97 12.10 -0.98
CA LEU A 211 -6.73 12.56 -0.37
C LEU A 211 -6.95 13.64 0.70
N THR A 212 -7.99 14.46 0.54
CA THR A 212 -8.30 15.62 1.40
C THR A 212 -9.69 15.53 2.04
N TYR A 213 -10.50 14.53 1.70
CA TYR A 213 -11.89 14.41 2.16
C TYR A 213 -12.05 14.37 3.69
N SER A 214 -11.25 13.53 4.37
CA SER A 214 -11.23 13.48 5.84
C SER A 214 -9.93 12.87 6.37
N LEU A 215 -9.56 13.20 7.61
CA LEU A 215 -8.38 12.61 8.27
C LEU A 215 -8.48 11.08 8.40
N GLN A 216 -9.69 10.53 8.56
CA GLN A 216 -9.93 9.09 8.67
C GLN A 216 -9.51 8.33 7.40
N TYR A 217 -9.52 9.02 6.25
CA TYR A 217 -9.10 8.46 4.97
C TYR A 217 -7.57 8.41 4.81
N GLY A 218 -6.80 8.98 5.74
CA GLY A 218 -5.33 8.95 5.70
C GLY A 218 -4.74 7.53 5.57
N LYS A 219 -5.44 6.50 6.06
CA LYS A 219 -5.03 5.09 5.87
C LYS A 219 -4.99 4.65 4.40
N TYR A 220 -5.86 5.22 3.56
CA TYR A 220 -5.95 4.93 2.13
C TYR A 220 -4.79 5.54 1.33
N ARG A 221 -4.26 6.69 1.77
CA ARG A 221 -3.07 7.31 1.17
C ARG A 221 -1.86 6.37 1.15
N THR A 222 -1.62 5.65 2.24
CA THR A 222 -0.51 4.67 2.29
C THR A 222 -0.65 3.58 1.22
N MET A 223 -1.87 3.04 1.00
CA MET A 223 -2.09 2.02 -0.03
C MET A 223 -2.01 2.59 -1.44
N TYR A 224 -2.52 3.80 -1.64
CA TYR A 224 -2.43 4.52 -2.91
C TYR A 224 -0.97 4.75 -3.32
N TYR A 225 -0.17 5.37 -2.44
CA TYR A 225 1.24 5.63 -2.71
C TYR A 225 2.11 4.37 -2.74
N HIS A 226 1.74 3.31 -2.03
CA HIS A 226 2.37 2.00 -2.20
C HIS A 226 2.11 1.42 -3.59
N THR A 227 0.91 1.59 -4.12
CA THR A 227 0.54 1.12 -5.47
C THR A 227 1.25 1.93 -6.54
N LEU A 228 1.22 3.26 -6.44
CA LEU A 228 1.89 4.14 -7.39
C LEU A 228 3.41 4.00 -7.33
N GLY A 229 4.00 3.90 -6.14
CA GLY A 229 5.43 3.66 -5.98
C GLY A 229 5.86 2.37 -6.66
N LYS A 230 5.07 1.28 -6.57
CA LYS A 230 5.38 0.04 -7.29
C LYS A 230 5.41 0.23 -8.80
N LEU A 231 4.42 0.94 -9.35
CA LEU A 231 4.37 1.23 -10.78
C LEU A 231 5.54 2.13 -11.21
N LEU A 232 5.82 3.16 -10.44
CA LEU A 232 6.92 4.09 -10.65
C LEU A 232 8.27 3.33 -10.71
N PHE A 233 8.57 2.51 -9.71
CA PHE A 233 9.84 1.75 -9.66
C PHE A 233 9.90 0.58 -10.64
N MET A 234 8.78 0.18 -11.28
CA MET A 234 8.79 -0.77 -12.39
C MET A 234 9.23 -0.13 -13.72
N ASP A 235 9.00 1.18 -13.87
CA ASP A 235 9.32 1.94 -15.09
C ASP A 235 10.69 2.63 -15.00
N ILE A 236 11.09 3.03 -13.80
CA ILE A 236 12.40 3.63 -13.54
C ILE A 236 13.48 2.57 -13.76
N ARG A 237 14.14 2.65 -14.93
CA ARG A 237 15.45 2.05 -15.19
C ARG A 237 16.49 3.17 -15.03
N ASP A 238 16.80 3.57 -13.80
CA ASP A 238 17.70 4.69 -13.49
C ASP A 238 17.21 6.12 -13.85
N ASN A 239 15.95 6.31 -14.27
CA ASN A 239 15.40 7.65 -14.52
C ASN A 239 15.10 8.41 -13.20
N LYS A 240 16.13 9.04 -12.65
CA LYS A 240 16.03 9.89 -11.44
C LYS A 240 15.09 11.07 -11.62
N GLU A 241 14.99 11.65 -12.81
CA GLU A 241 14.12 12.80 -13.10
C GLU A 241 12.63 12.43 -12.92
N ALA A 242 12.22 11.24 -13.36
CA ALA A 242 10.86 10.75 -13.16
C ALA A 242 10.52 10.59 -11.67
N PHE A 243 11.48 10.10 -10.88
CA PHE A 243 11.33 10.02 -9.42
C PHE A 243 11.22 11.41 -8.78
N GLU A 244 12.10 12.35 -9.14
CA GLU A 244 12.08 13.71 -8.61
C GLU A 244 10.75 14.42 -8.92
N LYS A 245 10.25 14.30 -10.15
CA LYS A 245 8.96 14.84 -10.56
C LYS A 245 7.81 14.23 -9.76
N PHE A 246 7.82 12.92 -9.55
CA PHE A 246 6.81 12.24 -8.72
C PHE A 246 6.86 12.69 -7.25
N MET A 247 8.05 13.02 -6.74
CA MET A 247 8.24 13.47 -5.36
C MET A 247 8.00 14.96 -5.15
N GLU A 248 7.81 15.74 -6.22
CA GLU A 248 7.65 17.20 -6.16
C GLU A 248 6.51 17.65 -5.21
N PRO A 249 5.29 17.06 -5.24
CA PRO A 249 4.21 17.48 -4.34
C PRO A 249 4.54 17.26 -2.86
N GLN A 250 5.17 16.12 -2.51
CA GLN A 250 5.64 15.87 -1.15
C GLN A 250 6.78 16.79 -0.77
N GLY A 251 7.67 17.11 -1.71
CA GLY A 251 8.76 18.06 -1.51
C GLY A 251 8.27 19.47 -1.18
N GLN A 252 7.18 19.93 -1.83
CA GLN A 252 6.56 21.22 -1.56
C GLN A 252 5.97 21.27 -0.14
N ILE A 253 5.20 20.25 0.26
CA ILE A 253 4.66 20.14 1.63
C ILE A 253 5.80 20.14 2.65
N LEU A 254 6.83 19.33 2.42
CA LEU A 254 7.97 19.22 3.32
C LEU A 254 8.70 20.56 3.48
N THR A 255 8.93 21.27 2.38
CA THR A 255 9.57 22.58 2.38
C THR A 255 8.74 23.61 3.13
N GLN A 256 7.42 23.63 2.93
CA GLN A 256 6.51 24.53 3.65
C GLN A 256 6.53 24.27 5.16
N LEU A 257 6.39 23.00 5.57
CA LEU A 257 6.43 22.60 6.98
C LEU A 257 7.78 22.91 7.62
N TRP A 258 8.88 22.69 6.89
CA TRP A 258 10.22 23.01 7.35
C TRP A 258 10.39 24.51 7.60
N GLN A 259 10.00 25.36 6.64
CA GLN A 259 10.06 26.82 6.78
C GLN A 259 9.25 27.31 7.99
N GLN A 260 8.02 26.80 8.17
CA GLN A 260 7.21 27.11 9.35
C GLN A 260 7.91 26.70 10.65
N SER A 261 8.49 25.49 10.69
CA SER A 261 9.21 25.01 11.87
C SER A 261 10.43 25.87 12.24
N CYS A 262 11.12 26.40 11.23
CA CYS A 262 12.30 27.26 11.43
C CYS A 262 11.93 28.66 11.91
N GLN A 263 10.77 29.18 11.49
CA GLN A 263 10.27 30.48 11.95
C GLN A 263 9.80 30.42 13.40
N ASN A 264 8.93 29.46 13.71
CA ASN A 264 8.48 29.20 15.07
C ASN A 264 7.99 27.74 15.19
N PRO A 265 8.63 26.90 16.03
CA PRO A 265 8.24 25.51 16.22
C PRO A 265 6.76 25.32 16.61
N GLN A 266 6.14 26.28 17.28
CA GLN A 266 4.72 26.22 17.66
C GLN A 266 3.77 26.26 16.46
N LEU A 267 4.21 26.77 15.30
CA LEU A 267 3.41 26.76 14.08
C LEU A 267 3.09 25.33 13.62
N LEU A 268 3.98 24.37 13.91
CA LEU A 268 3.70 22.97 13.61
C LEU A 268 2.48 22.45 14.37
N ARG A 269 2.21 22.96 15.57
CA ARG A 269 1.09 22.54 16.44
C ARG A 269 -0.27 23.13 16.03
N GLN A 270 -0.36 23.80 14.89
CA GLN A 270 -1.63 24.33 14.39
C GLN A 270 -2.49 23.23 13.75
N GLU A 271 -3.79 23.19 14.07
CA GLU A 271 -4.74 22.22 13.49
C GLU A 271 -4.81 22.27 11.96
N GLN A 272 -4.50 23.42 11.35
CA GLN A 272 -4.46 23.57 9.89
C GLN A 272 -3.27 22.83 9.24
N VAL A 273 -2.19 22.65 10.00
CA VAL A 273 -0.95 21.98 9.56
C VAL A 273 -1.06 20.46 9.71
N LYS A 274 -1.83 20.01 10.69
CA LYS A 274 -2.00 18.61 11.07
C LYS A 274 -2.37 17.68 9.88
N PRO A 275 -3.35 18.00 9.00
CA PRO A 275 -3.67 17.15 7.85
C PRO A 275 -2.51 16.97 6.86
N ALA A 276 -1.75 18.05 6.60
CA ALA A 276 -0.62 18.02 5.67
C ALA A 276 0.51 17.13 6.19
N LEU A 277 0.84 17.25 7.49
CA LEU A 277 1.85 16.42 8.15
C LEU A 277 1.46 14.94 8.19
N ILE A 278 0.20 14.64 8.56
CA ILE A 278 -0.32 13.26 8.56
C ILE A 278 -0.29 12.69 7.14
N GLY A 279 -0.74 13.46 6.15
CA GLY A 279 -0.71 13.09 4.74
C GLY A 279 0.69 12.74 4.26
N LEU A 280 1.67 13.63 4.50
CA LEU A 280 3.07 13.43 4.14
C LEU A 280 3.64 12.12 4.73
N CYS A 281 3.42 11.87 6.02
CA CYS A 281 3.89 10.63 6.66
C CYS A 281 3.25 9.38 6.02
N ARG A 282 1.95 9.45 5.67
CA ARG A 282 1.23 8.33 5.05
C ARG A 282 1.70 8.04 3.63
N ASP A 283 2.00 9.09 2.87
CA ASP A 283 2.49 9.01 1.50
C ASP A 283 3.89 8.41 1.48
N LEU A 284 4.82 8.99 2.25
CA LEU A 284 6.20 8.52 2.33
C LEU A 284 6.28 7.08 2.85
N ARG A 285 5.40 6.69 3.79
CA ARG A 285 5.28 5.29 4.19
C ARG A 285 4.84 4.38 3.04
N GLY A 286 3.89 4.84 2.22
CA GLY A 286 3.45 4.11 1.03
C GLY A 286 4.59 3.93 0.03
N ILE A 287 5.33 5.00 -0.27
CA ILE A 287 6.49 4.98 -1.17
C ILE A 287 7.59 4.07 -0.61
N GLY A 288 7.92 4.19 0.68
CA GLY A 288 8.87 3.30 1.35
C GLY A 288 8.44 1.83 1.35
N LEU A 289 7.13 1.55 1.39
CA LEU A 289 6.62 0.19 1.21
C LEU A 289 6.93 -0.36 -0.20
N ALA A 290 6.87 0.49 -1.23
CA ALA A 290 7.16 0.13 -2.61
C ALA A 290 8.65 -0.06 -2.91
N CYS A 291 9.54 0.53 -2.13
CA CYS A 291 10.99 0.29 -2.25
C CYS A 291 11.32 -1.14 -1.76
N THR A 292 11.32 -2.10 -2.69
CA THR A 292 11.59 -3.54 -2.40
C THR A 292 13.00 -4.00 -2.75
N SER A 293 13.79 -3.17 -3.42
CA SER A 293 15.18 -3.43 -3.80
C SER A 293 16.08 -2.26 -3.42
N CYS A 294 17.39 -2.45 -3.57
CA CYS A 294 18.40 -1.46 -3.19
C CYS A 294 18.22 -0.12 -3.90
N GLU A 295 18.07 -0.13 -5.23
CA GLU A 295 18.02 1.09 -6.05
C GLU A 295 16.84 2.04 -5.69
N PRO A 296 15.57 1.59 -5.67
CA PRO A 296 14.44 2.41 -5.20
C PRO A 296 14.60 2.92 -3.78
N TYR A 297 15.20 2.13 -2.89
CA TYR A 297 15.45 2.54 -1.53
C TYR A 297 16.51 3.64 -1.48
N SER A 298 17.61 3.49 -2.21
CA SER A 298 18.68 4.49 -2.31
C SER A 298 18.14 5.81 -2.86
N MET A 299 17.29 5.80 -3.90
CA MET A 299 16.64 7.02 -4.39
C MET A 299 15.82 7.74 -3.31
N LEU A 300 15.02 6.99 -2.54
CA LEU A 300 14.23 7.56 -1.44
C LEU A 300 15.11 8.03 -0.28
N PHE A 301 16.17 7.28 0.05
CA PHE A 301 17.13 7.62 1.08
C PHE A 301 17.86 8.91 0.74
N ASP A 302 18.40 9.02 -0.48
CA ASP A 302 19.08 10.22 -0.94
C ASP A 302 18.12 11.42 -0.93
N TRP A 303 16.87 11.22 -1.37
CA TRP A 303 15.86 12.28 -1.29
C TRP A 303 15.53 12.70 0.15
N LEU A 304 15.52 11.81 1.14
CA LEU A 304 15.20 12.19 2.53
C LEU A 304 16.40 12.71 3.32
N VAL A 305 17.55 12.05 3.18
CA VAL A 305 18.70 12.18 4.06
C VAL A 305 19.83 12.96 3.38
N ASP A 306 20.02 12.79 2.07
CA ASP A 306 21.14 13.38 1.36
C ASP A 306 20.86 14.84 0.98
N ASN A 307 21.42 15.75 1.78
CA ASN A 307 21.59 17.15 1.41
C ASN A 307 23.05 17.56 1.67
N PRO A 308 23.95 17.38 0.67
CA PRO A 308 25.38 17.63 0.85
C PRO A 308 25.70 19.10 1.16
N LYS A 309 24.74 20.03 0.99
CA LYS A 309 24.91 21.46 1.26
C LYS A 309 24.59 21.86 2.70
N ASN A 310 23.81 21.07 3.45
CA ASN A 310 23.55 21.31 4.88
C ASN A 310 23.07 20.02 5.60
N PRO A 311 23.99 19.24 6.18
CA PRO A 311 23.66 18.01 6.91
C PRO A 311 22.68 18.21 8.08
N SER A 312 22.65 19.40 8.69
CA SER A 312 21.72 19.73 9.79
C SER A 312 20.29 20.03 9.33
N ALA A 313 20.06 20.10 8.02
CA ALA A 313 18.78 20.39 7.39
C ALA A 313 18.37 19.30 6.40
N ASN A 314 18.70 18.04 6.68
CA ASN A 314 18.09 16.92 5.96
C ASN A 314 16.56 16.89 6.20
N ARG A 315 15.83 16.27 5.28
CA ARG A 315 14.35 16.29 5.30
C ARG A 315 13.78 15.47 6.47
N VAL A 316 14.55 14.55 7.04
CA VAL A 316 14.13 13.70 8.17
C VAL A 316 14.03 14.48 9.49
N ASN A 317 14.87 15.51 9.67
CA ASN A 317 14.83 16.38 10.86
C ASN A 317 13.46 17.04 11.10
N LEU A 318 12.67 17.28 10.03
CA LEU A 318 11.31 17.78 10.15
C LEU A 318 10.45 16.85 11.03
N PHE A 319 10.60 15.52 10.88
CA PHE A 319 9.81 14.55 11.64
C PHE A 319 10.16 14.59 13.13
N ALA A 320 11.43 14.80 13.49
CA ALA A 320 11.81 14.99 14.89
C ALA A 320 11.13 16.25 15.47
N ARG A 321 11.18 17.38 14.76
CA ARG A 321 10.49 18.63 15.18
C ARG A 321 8.97 18.48 15.26
N ALA A 322 8.39 17.80 14.30
CA ALA A 322 6.95 17.53 14.27
C ALA A 322 6.52 16.64 15.45
N LEU A 323 7.33 15.63 15.77
CA LEU A 323 7.11 14.74 16.91
C LEU A 323 7.32 15.47 18.24
N ASP A 324 8.29 16.38 18.30
CA ASP A 324 8.51 17.30 19.42
C ASP A 324 7.26 18.17 19.68
N ALA A 325 6.65 18.68 18.61
CA ALA A 325 5.46 19.48 18.67
C ALA A 325 4.21 18.66 19.01
N TRP A 326 4.02 17.45 18.47
CA TRP A 326 2.78 16.65 18.55
C TRP A 326 2.86 15.36 19.38
N TRP A 327 3.85 15.24 20.26
CA TRP A 327 4.18 13.99 21.00
C TRP A 327 3.00 13.32 21.74
N ASP A 328 1.96 14.07 22.08
CA ASP A 328 0.77 13.66 22.85
C ASP A 328 -0.46 13.36 21.98
N ASP A 329 -0.40 13.57 20.65
CA ASP A 329 -1.50 13.31 19.72
C ASP A 329 -1.24 12.05 18.85
N PRO A 330 -1.96 10.94 19.11
CA PRO A 330 -1.81 9.70 18.34
C PRO A 330 -2.16 9.79 16.86
N GLU A 331 -2.99 10.76 16.44
CA GLU A 331 -3.32 10.96 15.02
C GLU A 331 -2.08 11.37 14.22
N VAL A 332 -1.15 12.10 14.84
CA VAL A 332 0.10 12.56 14.23
C VAL A 332 1.26 11.60 14.52
N THR A 333 1.44 11.21 15.79
CA THR A 333 2.59 10.37 16.17
C THR A 333 2.54 8.99 15.54
N THR A 334 1.36 8.35 15.46
CA THR A 334 1.22 7.00 14.89
C THR A 334 1.69 6.93 13.42
N PRO A 335 1.19 7.75 12.48
CA PRO A 335 1.65 7.69 11.09
C PRO A 335 3.13 8.05 10.94
N LEU A 336 3.65 9.01 11.71
CA LEU A 336 5.05 9.41 11.67
C LEU A 336 5.98 8.27 12.14
N LEU A 337 5.70 7.69 13.31
CA LEU A 337 6.47 6.56 13.84
C LEU A 337 6.39 5.36 12.92
N LYS A 338 5.23 5.09 12.31
CA LYS A 338 5.07 3.98 11.34
C LYS A 338 5.79 4.23 10.02
N PHE A 339 5.94 5.48 9.61
CA PHE A 339 6.77 5.84 8.47
C PHE A 339 8.24 5.57 8.81
N MET A 340 8.73 6.07 9.95
CA MET A 340 10.12 5.85 10.36
C MET A 340 10.44 4.37 10.58
N ALA A 341 9.52 3.60 11.19
CA ALA A 341 9.65 2.15 11.33
C ALA A 341 9.78 1.42 9.98
N GLU A 342 9.07 1.90 8.96
CA GLU A 342 9.20 1.38 7.60
C GLU A 342 10.51 1.83 6.96
N PHE A 343 10.91 3.10 7.12
CA PHE A 343 12.10 3.66 6.49
C PHE A 343 13.39 2.94 6.92
N VAL A 344 13.51 2.59 8.21
CA VAL A 344 14.70 1.90 8.75
C VAL A 344 14.68 0.38 8.57
N HIS A 345 13.60 -0.18 8.01
CA HIS A 345 13.45 -1.63 7.91
C HIS A 345 14.19 -2.20 6.69
N ASN A 346 15.23 -3.00 6.93
CA ASN A 346 15.96 -3.72 5.88
C ASN A 346 15.24 -5.01 5.41
N LYS A 347 13.99 -4.87 4.96
CA LYS A 347 13.26 -5.98 4.34
C LYS A 347 13.91 -6.38 3.01
N ALA A 348 14.06 -7.68 2.78
CA ALA A 348 14.64 -8.24 1.55
C ALA A 348 16.02 -7.66 1.16
N GLN A 349 16.84 -7.26 2.14
CA GLN A 349 18.18 -6.67 1.89
C GLN A 349 18.18 -5.40 1.03
N ARG A 350 17.07 -4.64 1.04
CA ARG A 350 16.96 -3.39 0.27
C ARG A 350 17.85 -2.25 0.80
N ILE A 351 18.32 -2.32 2.05
CA ILE A 351 19.22 -1.33 2.64
C ILE A 351 20.62 -1.93 2.61
N THR A 352 21.37 -1.57 1.57
CA THR A 352 22.76 -1.98 1.42
C THR A 352 23.59 -0.73 1.16
N PHE A 353 24.36 -0.32 2.16
CA PHE A 353 25.31 0.79 2.04
C PHE A 353 26.72 0.24 1.82
N ASP A 354 27.55 1.02 1.12
CA ASP A 354 28.97 0.72 1.00
C ASP A 354 29.64 0.74 2.40
N GLN A 355 30.64 -0.11 2.64
CA GLN A 355 31.32 -0.19 3.93
C GLN A 355 32.02 1.12 4.32
N SER A 356 32.42 1.92 3.33
CA SER A 356 33.01 3.25 3.54
C SER A 356 31.97 4.36 3.74
N SER A 357 30.68 4.06 3.53
CA SER A 357 29.62 5.06 3.59
C SER A 357 29.16 5.35 5.03
N PRO A 358 29.01 6.63 5.41
CA PRO A 358 28.41 7.00 6.70
C PRO A 358 26.89 6.81 6.74
N ASN A 359 26.24 6.44 5.62
CA ASN A 359 24.77 6.44 5.49
C ASN A 359 24.07 5.53 6.50
N GLY A 360 24.67 4.39 6.84
CA GLY A 360 24.14 3.50 7.88
C GLY A 360 24.12 4.15 9.26
N ILE A 361 25.18 4.89 9.59
CA ILE A 361 25.29 5.62 10.85
C ILE A 361 24.26 6.76 10.87
N LEU A 362 24.16 7.52 9.78
CA LEU A 362 23.18 8.60 9.64
C LEU A 362 21.75 8.09 9.82
N LEU A 363 21.37 7.02 9.12
CA LEU A 363 20.04 6.41 9.23
C LEU A 363 19.71 5.99 10.67
N PHE A 364 20.67 5.38 11.36
CA PHE A 364 20.47 4.98 12.75
C PHE A 364 20.34 6.20 13.68
N ARG A 365 21.14 7.25 13.46
CA ARG A 365 21.04 8.49 14.25
C ARG A 365 19.69 9.16 14.09
N GLU A 366 19.13 9.20 12.89
CA GLU A 366 17.77 9.71 12.66
C GLU A 366 16.72 8.86 13.41
N ALA A 367 16.83 7.54 13.35
CA ALA A 367 15.94 6.64 14.10
C ALA A 367 16.03 6.86 15.63
N SER A 368 17.26 7.02 16.13
CA SER A 368 17.55 7.33 17.53
C SER A 368 16.95 8.68 17.95
N SER A 369 17.13 9.72 17.14
CA SER A 369 16.57 11.06 17.38
C SER A 369 15.05 11.02 17.53
N ILE A 370 14.36 10.34 16.61
CA ILE A 370 12.90 10.14 16.65
C ILE A 370 12.47 9.39 17.92
N LEU A 371 13.16 8.29 18.26
CA LEU A 371 12.86 7.48 19.44
C LEU A 371 13.02 8.29 20.73
N VAL A 372 14.14 9.02 20.87
CA VAL A 372 14.44 9.82 22.06
C VAL A 372 13.46 10.97 22.22
N THR A 373 13.13 11.66 21.14
CA THR A 373 12.20 12.81 21.13
C THR A 373 10.80 12.43 21.61
N TYR A 374 10.26 11.31 21.10
CA TYR A 374 8.94 10.82 21.53
C TYR A 374 8.99 10.18 22.91
N GLY A 375 9.95 9.27 23.11
CA GLY A 375 10.02 8.43 24.30
C GLY A 375 10.19 9.20 25.59
N THR A 376 11.04 10.23 25.57
CA THR A 376 11.28 11.04 26.76
C THR A 376 10.00 11.73 27.23
N ARG A 377 9.16 12.21 26.31
CA ARG A 377 7.91 12.91 26.63
C ARG A 377 6.76 11.98 27.00
N ILE A 378 6.54 10.93 26.21
CA ILE A 378 5.40 10.03 26.46
C ILE A 378 5.53 9.27 27.78
N LEU A 379 6.77 9.01 28.23
CA LEU A 379 7.01 8.38 29.53
C LEU A 379 6.74 9.32 30.72
N GLN A 380 6.89 10.63 30.53
CA GLN A 380 6.59 11.63 31.58
C GLN A 380 5.08 11.86 31.73
N ARG A 381 4.28 11.55 30.70
CA ARG A 381 2.83 11.72 30.76
C ARG A 381 2.19 10.67 31.66
N THR A 382 1.34 11.13 32.58
CA THR A 382 0.64 10.30 33.57
C THR A 382 -0.86 10.20 33.34
N GLN A 383 -1.47 11.16 32.65
CA GLN A 383 -2.92 11.20 32.41
C GLN A 383 -3.28 10.83 30.97
N PHE A 384 -4.22 9.89 30.83
CA PHE A 384 -4.66 9.35 29.55
C PHE A 384 -6.19 9.13 29.58
N ARG A 385 -6.85 9.35 28.44
CA ARG A 385 -8.26 8.98 28.24
C ARG A 385 -8.35 7.53 27.81
N ASP A 386 -7.51 7.15 26.84
CA ASP A 386 -7.30 5.77 26.39
C ASP A 386 -5.79 5.50 26.39
N VAL A 387 -5.30 4.87 27.46
CA VAL A 387 -3.87 4.64 27.66
C VAL A 387 -3.26 3.76 26.55
N TYR A 388 -4.06 2.86 25.97
CA TYR A 388 -3.58 1.97 24.93
C TYR A 388 -3.36 2.73 23.63
N VAL A 389 -4.36 3.52 23.19
CA VAL A 389 -4.26 4.33 21.97
C VAL A 389 -3.21 5.42 22.11
N GLU A 390 -3.15 6.07 23.28
CA GLU A 390 -2.32 7.25 23.51
C GLU A 390 -0.87 6.93 23.88
N LYS A 391 -0.60 5.78 24.53
CA LYS A 391 0.74 5.40 25.02
C LYS A 391 1.22 4.08 24.45
N TYR A 392 0.53 2.97 24.74
CA TYR A 392 1.08 1.62 24.48
C TYR A 392 1.27 1.33 23.00
N LYS A 393 0.33 1.78 22.15
CA LYS A 393 0.43 1.63 20.70
C LYS A 393 1.64 2.38 20.14
N GLY A 394 1.87 3.62 20.58
CA GLY A 394 3.02 4.41 20.15
C GLY A 394 4.34 3.80 20.61
N ILE A 395 4.42 3.38 21.88
CA ILE A 395 5.57 2.62 22.40
C ILE A 395 5.83 1.36 21.54
N GLY A 396 4.79 0.57 21.24
CA GLY A 396 4.92 -0.62 20.40
C GLY A 396 5.54 -0.31 19.03
N VAL A 397 5.12 0.78 18.37
CA VAL A 397 5.70 1.19 17.07
C VAL A 397 7.15 1.69 17.23
N CYS A 398 7.49 2.39 18.32
CA CYS A 398 8.88 2.78 18.60
C CYS A 398 9.80 1.58 18.81
N LEU A 399 9.34 0.57 19.54
CA LEU A 399 10.08 -0.67 19.74
C LEU A 399 10.25 -1.42 18.41
N ASP A 400 9.23 -1.45 17.56
CA ASP A 400 9.30 -2.03 16.20
C ASP A 400 10.39 -1.32 15.36
N MET A 401 10.32 0.01 15.29
CA MET A 401 11.30 0.85 14.59
C MET A 401 12.72 0.59 15.09
N PHE A 402 12.92 0.58 16.40
CA PHE A 402 14.25 0.35 16.97
C PHE A 402 14.76 -1.05 16.71
N SER A 403 13.87 -2.05 16.77
CA SER A 403 14.21 -3.44 16.47
C SER A 403 14.68 -3.60 15.02
N HIS A 404 13.98 -2.96 14.07
CA HIS A 404 14.39 -2.90 12.67
C HIS A 404 15.76 -2.24 12.51
N ALA A 405 16.00 -1.12 13.20
CA ALA A 405 17.28 -0.42 13.10
C ALA A 405 18.45 -1.22 13.68
N LEU A 406 18.23 -1.96 14.77
CA LEU A 406 19.24 -2.83 15.39
C LEU A 406 19.57 -4.06 14.53
N HIS A 407 18.61 -4.61 13.80
CA HIS A 407 18.77 -5.85 13.01
C HIS A 407 18.91 -5.60 11.51
N GLY A 408 19.04 -4.33 11.12
CA GLY A 408 19.10 -3.94 9.72
C GLY A 408 20.40 -4.33 9.02
N ASN A 409 21.46 -4.70 9.75
CA ASN A 409 22.79 -5.06 9.22
C ASN A 409 23.43 -4.00 8.30
N TYR A 410 23.00 -2.74 8.38
CA TYR A 410 23.52 -1.63 7.58
C TYR A 410 24.37 -0.64 8.41
N THR A 411 24.50 -0.84 9.73
CA THR A 411 25.27 0.02 10.63
C THR A 411 26.20 -0.80 11.50
N ASN A 412 27.48 -0.42 11.58
CA ASN A 412 28.40 -0.96 12.58
C ASN A 412 28.26 -0.19 13.90
N PHE A 413 27.74 -0.85 14.94
CA PHE A 413 27.48 -0.21 16.22
C PHE A 413 28.72 0.13 17.05
N GLY A 414 29.86 -0.54 16.80
CA GLY A 414 31.12 -0.23 17.51
C GLY A 414 31.64 1.19 17.22
N VAL A 415 31.18 1.78 16.11
CA VAL A 415 31.55 3.13 15.69
C VAL A 415 31.00 4.22 16.64
N PHE A 416 29.84 3.98 17.28
CA PHE A 416 29.24 4.96 18.20
C PHE A 416 30.11 5.20 19.43
N GLU A 417 30.66 4.14 20.02
CA GLU A 417 31.56 4.25 21.17
C GLU A 417 32.88 4.94 20.78
N LEU A 418 33.44 4.58 19.62
CA LEU A 418 34.68 5.17 19.11
C LEU A 418 34.59 6.69 18.92
N TYR A 419 33.44 7.20 18.46
CA TYR A 419 33.22 8.64 18.25
C TYR A 419 32.52 9.33 19.42
N SER A 420 32.37 8.68 20.58
CA SER A 420 31.65 9.22 21.75
C SER A 420 30.21 9.67 21.43
N ASP A 421 29.54 8.98 20.50
CA ASP A 421 28.16 9.24 20.11
C ASP A 421 27.20 8.39 20.97
N ASN A 422 26.40 9.06 21.79
CA ASN A 422 25.47 8.43 22.73
C ASN A 422 24.14 7.97 22.12
N SER A 423 23.98 8.02 20.78
CA SER A 423 22.73 7.67 20.11
C SER A 423 22.25 6.25 20.44
N LEU A 424 23.16 5.26 20.41
CA LEU A 424 22.83 3.87 20.72
C LEU A 424 22.49 3.67 22.20
N SER A 425 23.33 4.21 23.11
CA SER A 425 23.15 4.04 24.56
C SER A 425 21.86 4.70 25.06
N ASN A 426 21.60 5.95 24.63
CA ASN A 426 20.39 6.68 24.97
C ASN A 426 19.13 5.98 24.44
N SER A 427 19.15 5.54 23.18
CA SER A 427 18.02 4.83 22.59
C SER A 427 17.74 3.50 23.27
N MET A 428 18.78 2.72 23.59
CA MET A 428 18.63 1.45 24.29
C MET A 428 18.05 1.64 25.70
N ALA A 429 18.61 2.57 26.48
CA ALA A 429 18.13 2.86 27.83
C ALA A 429 16.65 3.29 27.82
N LEU A 430 16.27 4.13 26.85
CA LEU A 430 14.91 4.61 26.72
C LEU A 430 13.94 3.53 26.23
N ALA A 431 14.35 2.68 25.28
CA ALA A 431 13.55 1.54 24.83
C ALA A 431 13.28 0.54 25.98
N LEU A 432 14.25 0.29 26.85
CA LEU A 432 14.05 -0.54 28.04
C LEU A 432 13.08 0.11 29.03
N ARG A 433 13.20 1.43 29.27
CA ARG A 433 12.22 2.17 30.10
C ARG A 433 10.81 2.13 29.51
N MET A 434 10.67 2.22 28.19
CA MET A 434 9.40 2.04 27.50
C MET A 434 8.80 0.65 27.73
N CYS A 435 9.63 -0.40 27.71
CA CYS A 435 9.16 -1.75 27.99
C CYS A 435 8.59 -1.85 29.41
N LEU A 436 9.31 -1.31 30.41
CA LEU A 436 8.88 -1.30 31.80
C LEU A 436 7.64 -0.43 32.06
N ALA A 437 7.33 0.51 31.16
CA ALA A 437 6.17 1.38 31.29
C ALA A 437 4.83 0.71 30.91
N ILE A 438 4.85 -0.50 30.35
CA ILE A 438 3.65 -1.28 30.02
C ILE A 438 3.46 -2.38 31.07
N PRO A 439 2.38 -2.35 31.88
CA PRO A 439 2.09 -3.39 32.86
C PRO A 439 1.86 -4.77 32.21
N LEU A 440 2.20 -5.84 32.93
CA LEU A 440 2.02 -7.22 32.45
C LEU A 440 0.57 -7.55 32.08
N GLN A 441 -0.40 -7.00 32.81
CA GLN A 441 -1.83 -7.20 32.53
C GLN A 441 -2.21 -6.66 31.14
N GLU A 442 -1.66 -5.52 30.75
CA GLU A 442 -1.88 -4.87 29.46
C GLU A 442 -1.20 -5.62 28.33
N LEU A 443 0.00 -6.16 28.58
CA LEU A 443 0.71 -7.04 27.63
C LEU A 443 -0.10 -8.29 27.27
N ASN A 444 -0.81 -8.86 28.25
CA ASN A 444 -1.70 -10.00 28.05
C ASN A 444 -3.00 -9.60 27.35
N ALA A 445 -3.58 -8.44 27.69
CA ALA A 445 -4.79 -7.93 27.06
C ALA A 445 -4.58 -7.60 25.57
N TYR A 446 -3.39 -7.15 25.18
CA TYR A 446 -3.07 -6.67 23.83
C TYR A 446 -2.03 -7.51 23.10
N LEU A 447 -2.04 -8.84 23.29
CA LEU A 447 -1.02 -9.76 22.77
C LEU A 447 -0.69 -9.57 21.27
N LYS A 448 -1.71 -9.44 20.42
CA LYS A 448 -1.53 -9.25 18.96
C LYS A 448 -0.98 -7.87 18.61
N ALA A 449 -1.42 -6.84 19.33
CA ALA A 449 -1.06 -5.46 19.03
C ALA A 449 0.34 -5.09 19.55
N LEU A 450 0.76 -5.71 20.66
CA LEU A 450 2.08 -5.52 21.26
C LEU A 450 3.08 -6.61 20.84
N LYS A 451 2.85 -7.29 19.71
CA LYS A 451 3.86 -8.16 19.09
C LYS A 451 5.24 -7.50 18.97
N PRO A 452 5.38 -6.20 18.61
CA PRO A 452 6.68 -5.55 18.58
C PRO A 452 7.42 -5.50 19.93
N TYR A 453 6.69 -5.42 21.04
CA TYR A 453 7.30 -5.46 22.38
C TYR A 453 8.02 -6.79 22.59
N TYR A 454 7.33 -7.91 22.33
CA TYR A 454 7.91 -9.24 22.49
C TYR A 454 9.08 -9.46 21.54
N TYR A 455 8.93 -9.00 20.29
CA TYR A 455 10.02 -9.05 19.32
C TYR A 455 11.26 -8.32 19.83
N PHE A 456 11.11 -7.12 20.41
CA PHE A 456 12.21 -6.34 20.97
C PHE A 456 12.91 -7.03 22.15
N VAL A 457 12.14 -7.58 23.09
CA VAL A 457 12.70 -8.27 24.28
C VAL A 457 13.42 -9.56 23.90
N GLU A 458 13.01 -10.24 22.83
CA GLU A 458 13.67 -11.46 22.34
C GLU A 458 15.00 -11.20 21.59
N LEU A 459 15.28 -9.96 21.15
CA LEU A 459 16.45 -9.63 20.34
C LEU A 459 17.79 -10.09 20.95
N PRO A 460 18.07 -9.87 22.25
CA PRO A 460 19.32 -10.33 22.86
C PRO A 460 19.48 -11.86 22.81
N GLY A 461 18.38 -12.60 22.98
CA GLY A 461 18.38 -14.07 22.96
C GLY A 461 18.69 -14.66 21.57
N ARG A 462 18.30 -13.97 20.50
CA ARG A 462 18.55 -14.41 19.10
C ARG A 462 19.99 -14.21 18.66
N ARG A 463 20.66 -13.14 19.11
CA ARG A 463 22.09 -12.92 18.82
C ARG A 463 22.96 -13.98 19.50
N SER A 464 22.65 -14.32 20.75
CA SER A 464 23.38 -15.35 21.51
C SER A 464 23.28 -16.77 20.91
N SER A 465 22.24 -17.06 20.13
CA SER A 465 22.05 -18.35 19.46
C SER A 465 22.65 -18.38 18.05
N GLN A 466 22.72 -17.24 17.35
CA GLN A 466 23.46 -17.11 16.08
C GLN A 466 24.98 -17.18 16.27
N ASP A 467 25.51 -16.57 17.34
CA ASP A 467 26.95 -16.63 17.66
C ASP A 467 27.41 -18.04 18.10
N LYS A 468 26.51 -18.83 18.71
CA LYS A 468 26.81 -20.25 19.02
C LYS A 468 26.91 -21.11 17.76
N GLY A 469 26.11 -20.81 16.72
CA GLY A 469 26.16 -21.53 15.45
C GLY A 469 27.40 -21.20 14.61
N SER A 470 27.91 -19.97 14.70
CA SER A 470 29.16 -19.56 14.04
C SER A 470 30.40 -20.11 14.76
N ASP A 471 30.39 -20.18 16.10
CA ASP A 471 31.48 -20.81 16.87
C ASP A 471 31.51 -22.34 16.73
N GLU A 472 30.37 -23.03 16.63
CA GLU A 472 30.34 -24.46 16.31
C GLU A 472 30.82 -24.75 14.88
N ALA A 473 30.48 -23.91 13.90
CA ALA A 473 30.98 -24.02 12.54
C ALA A 473 32.49 -23.80 12.47
N ARG A 474 33.01 -22.84 13.25
CA ARG A 474 34.45 -22.52 13.32
C ARG A 474 35.25 -23.60 14.04
N ASN A 475 34.70 -24.23 15.09
CA ASN A 475 35.34 -25.34 15.78
C ASN A 475 35.36 -26.65 14.96
N ARG A 476 34.40 -26.88 14.05
CA ARG A 476 34.45 -28.02 13.12
C ARG A 476 35.51 -27.88 12.03
N SER A 477 35.89 -26.65 11.67
CA SER A 477 36.97 -26.38 10.70
C SER A 477 38.35 -26.58 11.29
N VAL A 478 38.53 -26.30 12.59
CA VAL A 478 39.81 -26.45 13.29
C VAL A 478 40.07 -27.92 13.69
N ALA A 479 39.03 -28.74 13.86
CA ALA A 479 39.16 -30.18 14.09
C ALA A 479 39.39 -31.02 12.81
N ARG A 480 39.53 -30.38 11.64
CA ARG A 480 39.82 -31.04 10.34
C ARG A 480 41.13 -30.57 9.69
N LEU A 481 41.98 -29.89 10.45
CA LEU A 481 43.41 -29.71 10.19
C LEU A 481 44.17 -30.48 11.26
#